data_AF-A0A0F9LUG8-F1
#
_entry.id   AF-A0A0F9LUG8-F1
#
_cell.length_a   1.000
_cell.length_b   1.000
_cell.length_c   1.000
_cell.angle_alpha   90.00
_cell.angle_beta   90.00
_cell.angle_gamma   90.00
#
_symmetry.space_group_name_H-M   'P 1'
#
loop_
_entity.id
_entity.type
_entity.pdbx_description
1 polymer ?
#
loop_
_entity_poly.entity_id
_entity_poly.type
_entity_poly.pdbx_seq_one_letter_code
_entity_poly.pdbx_strand_id
1 'polypeptide(L)'
;MTGEKKVMNDENQGRHLDTAFRKHNLPTTEEVKALNGKIFAMLTDRENQVLDFFRKQGRKFGVSIRIGNEADPEVLAQAKNEQQADEIMKTANSRIHVSVQ
;
A
#
# COMPACT_ATOMS: atom_id res chain seq x y z
N MET A 1 55.67 -19.99 -25.72
CA MET A 1 55.15 -19.77 -24.36
C MET A 1 53.96 -18.84 -24.54
N THR A 2 52.73 -19.30 -24.38
CA THR A 2 51.93 -19.25 -23.13
C THR A 2 50.66 -20.05 -23.45
N GLY A 3 50.29 -21.15 -22.78
CA GLY A 3 49.93 -21.23 -21.36
C GLY A 3 48.41 -21.22 -21.26
N GLU A 4 47.79 -22.40 -21.14
CA GLU A 4 46.34 -22.61 -20.97
C GLU A 4 45.80 -22.13 -19.60
N LYS A 5 44.46 -22.05 -19.54
CA LYS A 5 43.54 -22.00 -18.37
C LYS A 5 43.21 -20.57 -17.88
N LYS A 6 41.95 -20.20 -17.60
CA LYS A 6 40.93 -20.96 -16.87
C LYS A 6 39.53 -20.40 -17.20
N VAL A 7 38.60 -21.31 -17.51
CA VAL A 7 37.17 -21.13 -17.26
C VAL A 7 36.96 -20.87 -15.77
N MET A 8 36.25 -19.81 -15.44
CA MET A 8 35.59 -19.60 -14.16
C MET A 8 34.21 -18.98 -14.46
N ASN A 9 33.22 -19.86 -14.57
CA ASN A 9 31.87 -19.54 -14.12
C ASN A 9 31.97 -19.27 -12.62
N ASP A 10 31.47 -18.12 -12.17
CA ASP A 10 30.68 -18.02 -10.96
C ASP A 10 29.96 -16.66 -10.94
N GLU A 11 28.65 -16.74 -11.15
CA GLU A 11 27.66 -16.15 -10.24
C GLU A 11 27.98 -14.75 -9.70
N ASN A 12 27.52 -13.73 -10.43
CA ASN A 12 26.92 -12.57 -9.76
C ASN A 12 25.59 -12.25 -10.43
N GLN A 13 24.62 -13.10 -10.12
CA GLN A 13 23.20 -12.81 -10.25
C GLN A 13 22.89 -11.46 -9.58
N GLY A 14 22.04 -10.65 -10.23
CA GLY A 14 21.20 -9.73 -9.47
C GLY A 14 21.52 -8.23 -9.55
N ARG A 15 22.06 -7.72 -10.66
CA ARG A 15 22.00 -6.26 -10.94
C ARG A 15 21.58 -5.93 -12.36
N HIS A 16 20.46 -6.49 -12.80
CA HIS A 16 19.64 -5.82 -13.80
C HIS A 16 18.49 -5.14 -13.07
N LEU A 17 18.83 -4.01 -12.45
CA LEU A 17 17.94 -3.16 -11.68
C LEU A 17 16.72 -2.78 -12.55
N ASP A 18 15.57 -3.35 -12.25
CA ASP A 18 14.25 -2.73 -12.06
C ASP A 18 13.83 -1.55 -12.95
N THR A 19 14.34 -1.46 -14.17
CA THR A 19 14.08 -0.30 -15.05
C THR A 19 12.97 -0.60 -16.07
N ALA A 20 12.68 -1.88 -16.33
CA ALA A 20 11.63 -2.29 -17.27
C ALA A 20 10.21 -2.33 -16.65
N PHE A 21 10.08 -2.51 -15.33
CA PHE A 21 8.77 -2.54 -14.66
C PHE A 21 8.12 -1.15 -14.48
N ARG A 22 8.87 -0.05 -14.70
CA ARG A 22 8.43 1.30 -14.34
C ARG A 22 7.66 2.08 -15.41
N LYS A 23 7.48 1.57 -16.64
CA LYS A 23 6.90 2.39 -17.73
C LYS A 23 5.46 2.05 -18.16
N HIS A 24 4.89 0.91 -17.77
CA HIS A 24 3.57 0.49 -18.30
C HIS A 24 2.47 0.19 -17.27
N ASN A 25 2.70 0.38 -15.98
CA ASN A 25 1.64 0.11 -14.98
C ASN A 25 1.60 1.12 -13.84
N LEU A 26 1.77 2.41 -14.17
CA LEU A 26 1.59 3.50 -13.23
C LEU A 26 0.16 3.47 -12.68
N PRO A 27 -0.02 3.49 -11.35
CA PRO A 27 -1.34 3.62 -10.74
C PRO A 27 -2.10 4.82 -11.27
N THR A 28 -3.36 4.60 -11.64
CA THR A 28 -4.26 5.61 -12.19
C THR A 28 -5.12 6.27 -11.12
N THR A 29 -5.63 7.46 -11.40
CA THR A 29 -6.56 8.17 -10.49
C THR A 29 -7.85 7.36 -10.26
N GLU A 30 -8.29 6.58 -11.23
CA GLU A 30 -9.46 5.70 -11.08
C GLU A 30 -9.18 4.52 -10.14
N GLU A 31 -8.00 3.92 -10.21
CA GLU A 31 -7.59 2.86 -9.29
C GLU A 31 -7.55 3.35 -7.83
N VAL A 32 -7.04 4.56 -7.58
CA VAL A 32 -7.01 5.10 -6.22
C VAL A 32 -8.40 5.51 -5.73
N LYS A 33 -9.28 6.04 -6.58
CA LYS A 33 -10.69 6.26 -6.23
C LYS A 33 -11.38 4.96 -5.81
N ALA A 34 -11.07 3.85 -6.47
CA ALA A 34 -11.61 2.54 -6.14
C ALA A 34 -11.13 1.99 -4.77
N LEU A 35 -10.14 2.63 -4.13
CA LEU A 35 -9.73 2.30 -2.76
C LEU A 35 -10.63 2.95 -1.70
N ASN A 36 -11.40 3.98 -2.06
CA ASN A 36 -12.25 4.68 -1.11
C ASN A 36 -13.28 3.72 -0.48
N GLY A 37 -13.34 3.68 0.85
CA GLY A 37 -14.21 2.80 1.62
C GLY A 37 -13.72 1.36 1.78
N LYS A 38 -12.57 0.98 1.20
CA LYS A 38 -11.99 -0.36 1.42
C LYS A 38 -11.32 -0.46 2.78
N ILE A 39 -11.38 -1.66 3.35
CA ILE A 39 -10.67 -2.01 4.59
C ILE A 39 -9.18 -2.13 4.25
N PHE A 40 -8.35 -1.32 4.93
CA PHE A 40 -6.90 -1.26 4.70
C PHE A 40 -6.21 -2.61 4.84
N ALA A 41 -6.63 -3.41 5.83
CA ALA A 41 -6.09 -4.75 6.07
C ALA A 41 -6.47 -5.78 4.98
N MET A 42 -7.47 -5.49 4.14
CA MET A 42 -7.97 -6.39 3.10
C MET A 42 -7.52 -5.98 1.69
N LEU A 43 -6.59 -5.03 1.57
CA LEU A 43 -6.06 -4.65 0.28
C LEU A 43 -5.24 -5.78 -0.35
N THR A 44 -5.50 -6.02 -1.63
CA THR A 44 -4.66 -6.87 -2.49
C THR A 44 -3.29 -6.21 -2.74
N ASP A 45 -2.33 -6.98 -3.27
CA ASP A 45 -0.99 -6.48 -3.59
C ASP A 45 -1.03 -5.31 -4.58
N ARG A 46 -1.93 -5.37 -5.59
CA ARG A 46 -2.08 -4.28 -6.55
C ARG A 46 -2.63 -3.02 -5.89
N GLU A 47 -3.61 -3.16 -5.02
CA GLU A 47 -4.20 -2.02 -4.30
C GLU A 47 -3.21 -1.38 -3.33
N ASN A 48 -2.37 -2.20 -2.67
CA ASN A 48 -1.28 -1.71 -1.84
C ASN A 48 -0.26 -0.90 -2.65
N GLN A 49 0.06 -1.32 -3.87
CA GLN A 49 0.93 -0.55 -4.78
C GLN A 49 0.31 0.79 -5.20
N VAL A 50 -0.99 0.78 -5.53
CA VAL A 50 -1.74 2.01 -5.85
C VAL A 50 -1.74 2.96 -4.66
N LEU A 51 -2.05 2.45 -3.47
CA LEU A 51 -2.05 3.22 -2.23
C LEU A 51 -0.68 3.83 -1.93
N ASP A 52 0.39 3.04 -1.98
CA ASP A 52 1.75 3.50 -1.71
C ASP A 52 2.20 4.59 -2.70
N PHE A 53 1.87 4.41 -3.97
CA PHE A 53 2.16 5.40 -5.01
C PHE A 53 1.49 6.75 -4.71
N PHE A 54 0.18 6.75 -4.45
CA PHE A 54 -0.56 7.99 -4.19
C PHE A 54 -0.31 8.55 -2.77
N ARG A 55 0.14 7.75 -1.80
CA ARG A 55 0.64 8.30 -0.53
C ARG A 55 1.92 9.10 -0.73
N LYS A 56 2.81 8.66 -1.61
CA LYS A 56 4.10 9.33 -1.89
C LYS A 56 3.95 10.48 -2.87
N GLN A 57 3.08 10.34 -3.87
CA GLN A 57 3.01 11.26 -5.02
C GLN A 57 1.64 11.91 -5.22
N GLY A 58 0.63 11.60 -4.40
CA GLY A 58 -0.76 12.01 -4.62
C GLY A 58 -0.98 13.51 -4.71
N ARG A 59 -0.19 14.31 -3.98
CA ARG A 59 -0.23 15.79 -4.08
C ARG A 59 -0.02 16.29 -5.52
N LYS A 60 0.79 15.60 -6.33
CA LYS A 60 1.02 15.97 -7.74
C LYS A 60 -0.19 15.69 -8.63
N PHE A 61 -1.07 14.78 -8.20
CA PHE A 61 -2.24 14.32 -8.93
C PHE A 61 -3.55 14.83 -8.32
N GLY A 62 -3.49 15.78 -7.37
CA GLY A 62 -4.68 16.26 -6.64
C GLY A 62 -5.31 15.23 -5.71
N VAL A 63 -4.60 14.15 -5.36
CA VAL A 63 -5.12 13.06 -4.52
C VAL A 63 -4.60 13.18 -3.09
N SER A 64 -5.50 13.16 -2.12
CA SER A 64 -5.22 13.03 -0.69
C SER A 64 -5.80 11.72 -0.17
N ILE A 65 -5.02 10.97 0.59
CA ILE A 65 -5.45 9.71 1.19
C ILE A 65 -5.33 9.80 2.71
N ARG A 66 -6.37 9.35 3.40
CA ARG A 66 -6.40 9.18 4.85
C ARG A 66 -6.79 7.75 5.18
N ILE A 67 -6.19 7.19 6.21
CA ILE A 67 -6.60 5.88 6.75
C ILE A 67 -7.22 6.19 8.11
N GLY A 68 -8.54 6.04 8.19
CA GLY A 68 -9.31 6.30 9.40
C GLY A 68 -9.62 4.98 10.09
N ASN A 69 -9.46 4.93 11.41
CA ASN A 69 -10.03 3.84 12.17
C ASN A 69 -11.54 4.06 12.24
N GLU A 70 -12.32 3.23 11.55
CA GLU A 70 -13.77 3.35 11.48
C GLU A 70 -14.39 2.32 12.44
N ALA A 71 -14.08 2.50 13.73
CA ALA A 71 -14.84 1.84 14.77
C ALA A 71 -16.31 2.22 14.57
N ASP A 72 -17.15 1.20 14.44
CA ASP A 72 -18.58 1.40 14.26
C ASP A 72 -19.11 2.22 15.45
N PRO A 73 -19.65 3.43 15.21
CA PRO A 73 -20.10 4.30 16.28
C PRO A 73 -21.23 3.67 17.10
N GLU A 74 -22.04 2.77 16.51
CA GLU A 74 -23.08 2.04 17.25
C GLU A 74 -22.46 1.03 18.21
N VAL A 75 -21.38 0.36 17.81
CA VAL A 75 -20.65 -0.60 18.64
C VAL A 75 -19.87 0.15 19.73
N LEU A 76 -19.23 1.26 19.38
CA LEU A 76 -18.49 2.09 20.34
C LEU A 76 -19.42 2.71 21.39
N ALA A 77 -20.63 3.14 20.99
CA ALA A 77 -21.65 3.65 21.92
C ALA A 77 -22.21 2.58 22.87
N GLN A 78 -22.10 1.29 22.51
CA GLN A 78 -22.46 0.17 23.38
C GLN A 78 -21.36 -0.22 24.37
N ALA A 79 -20.16 0.39 24.29
CA ALA A 79 -19.10 0.15 25.24
C ALA A 79 -19.54 0.53 26.66
N LYS A 80 -19.48 -0.43 27.58
CA LYS A 80 -19.92 -0.23 28.96
C LYS A 80 -18.88 0.50 29.82
N ASN A 81 -17.65 0.61 29.33
CA ASN A 81 -16.53 1.26 29.98
C ASN A 81 -15.42 1.60 28.95
N GLU A 82 -14.45 2.40 29.38
CA GLU A 82 -13.33 2.86 28.56
C GLU A 82 -12.45 1.71 28.03
N GLN A 83 -12.24 0.67 28.83
CA GLN A 83 -11.45 -0.50 28.42
C GLN A 83 -12.08 -1.22 27.23
N GLN A 84 -13.42 -1.38 27.25
CA GLN A 84 -14.17 -2.00 26.17
C GLN A 84 -14.19 -1.10 24.91
N ALA A 85 -14.28 0.21 25.09
CA ALA A 85 -14.16 1.16 23.99
C ALA A 85 -12.77 1.09 23.33
N ASP A 86 -11.71 0.96 24.13
CA ASP A 86 -10.35 0.76 23.64
C ASP A 86 -10.18 -0.57 22.89
N GLU A 87 -10.80 -1.64 23.36
CA GLU A 87 -10.80 -2.94 22.66
C GLU A 87 -11.56 -2.87 21.32
N ILE A 88 -12.70 -2.18 21.28
CA ILE A 88 -13.45 -1.94 20.04
C ILE A 88 -12.62 -1.10 19.07
N MET A 89 -12.00 -0.02 19.54
CA MET A 89 -11.11 0.79 18.72
C MET A 89 -9.88 0.00 18.24
N LYS A 90 -9.32 -0.91 19.05
CA LYS A 90 -8.19 -1.76 18.65
C LYS A 90 -8.56 -2.80 17.58
N THR A 91 -9.79 -3.30 17.62
CA THR A 91 -10.27 -4.35 16.70
C THR A 91 -10.97 -3.80 15.46
N ALA A 92 -11.35 -2.53 15.49
CA ALA A 92 -12.00 -1.86 14.37
C ALA A 92 -11.12 -1.82 13.12
N ASN A 93 -11.74 -2.13 11.98
CA ASN A 93 -11.09 -2.11 10.68
C ASN A 93 -10.78 -0.67 10.27
N SER A 94 -9.52 -0.39 9.98
CA SER A 94 -9.17 0.89 9.36
C SER A 94 -9.66 0.95 7.92
N ARG A 95 -10.37 2.01 7.54
CA ARG A 95 -10.82 2.26 6.17
C ARG A 95 -10.00 3.33 5.49
N ILE A 96 -9.89 3.18 4.17
CA ILE A 96 -9.21 4.14 3.32
C ILE A 96 -10.22 5.18 2.85
N HIS A 97 -9.91 6.44 3.08
CA HIS A 97 -10.66 7.58 2.56
C HIS A 97 -9.79 8.28 1.51
N VAL A 98 -10.34 8.46 0.32
CA VAL A 98 -9.66 9.11 -0.80
C VAL A 98 -10.42 10.38 -1.18
N SER A 99 -9.69 11.48 -1.27
CA SER A 99 -10.20 12.76 -1.74
C SER A 99 -9.42 13.18 -2.97
N VAL A 100 -10.12 13.48 -4.06
CA VAL A 100 -9.54 13.97 -5.31
C VAL A 100 -10.04 15.40 -5.55
N GLN A 101 -9.11 16.33 -5.80
CA GLN A 101 -9.37 17.75 -6.05
C GLN A 101 -9.50 18.05 -7.53
#